data_AF-A0A3P6DAH8-F1
#
_entry.id   AF-A0A3P6DAH8-F1
#
_cell.length_a   1.000
_cell.length_b   1.000
_cell.length_c   1.000
_cell.angle_alpha   90.00
_cell.angle_beta   90.00
_cell.angle_gamma   90.00
#
_symmetry.space_group_name_H-M   'P 1'
#
loop_
_entity.id
_entity.type
_entity.pdbx_description
1 polymer ?
#
loop_
_entity_poly.entity_id
_entity_poly.type
_entity_poly.pdbx_seq_one_letter_code
_entity_poly.pdbx_strand_id
1 'polypeptide(L)' 'MNRLHIHFSCGVPTDGEVISGMRRDVNVLIFLNIKKALEDGTAFYISDNKVVMTEGIDGVVSVDYFQKIESWPSRQQIHF' A
#
# COMPACT_ATOMS: atom_id res chain seq x y z
N MET A 1 -14.00 -13.94 5.91
CA MET A 1 -13.55 -12.53 5.79
C MET A 1 -13.25 -12.04 7.20
N ASN A 2 -11.98 -12.04 7.59
CA ASN A 2 -11.45 -11.45 8.84
C ASN A 2 -10.05 -10.92 8.53
N ARG A 3 -9.93 -9.98 7.57
CA ARG A 3 -8.64 -9.33 7.35
C ARG A 3 -8.48 -8.27 8.43
N LEU A 4 -7.60 -8.55 9.39
CA LEU A 4 -7.22 -7.62 10.46
C LEU A 4 -6.19 -6.59 9.97
N HIS A 5 -5.47 -6.90 8.88
CA HIS A 5 -4.36 -6.11 8.38
C HIS A 5 -4.69 -5.40 7.07
N ILE A 6 -4.09 -4.24 6.86
CA ILE A 6 -4.03 -3.52 5.59
C ILE A 6 -2.88 -4.13 4.79
N HIS A 7 -3.15 -4.57 3.55
CA HIS A 7 -2.18 -5.21 2.67
C HIS A 7 -1.63 -4.24 1.64
N PHE A 8 -0.33 -4.30 1.42
CA PHE A 8 0.39 -3.54 0.40
C PHE A 8 1.05 -4.47 -0.60
N SER A 9 1.24 -3.95 -1.80
CA SER A 9 2.03 -4.59 -2.85
C SER A 9 3.37 -3.87 -2.98
N CYS A 10 4.42 -4.62 -3.28
CA CYS A 10 5.75 -4.05 -3.61
C CYS A 10 5.88 -3.63 -5.08
N GLY A 11 4.88 -3.92 -5.91
CA GLY A 11 4.82 -3.52 -7.32
C GLY A 11 3.46 -2.93 -7.70
N VAL A 12 3.35 -2.39 -8.91
CA VAL A 12 2.10 -1.84 -9.44
C VAL A 12 1.37 -2.87 -10.32
N PRO A 13 0.11 -2.64 -10.74
CA PRO A 13 -0.53 -3.54 -11.67
C PRO A 13 0.34 -3.68 -12.93
N THR A 14 0.43 -4.88 -13.49
CA THR A 14 1.21 -5.24 -14.70
C THR A 14 2.74 -5.33 -14.56
N ASP A 15 3.35 -4.96 -13.43
CA ASP A 15 4.83 -5.04 -13.26
C ASP A 15 5.40 -6.47 -13.21
N GLY A 16 4.59 -7.53 -13.30
CA GLY A 16 5.02 -8.92 -13.18
C GLY A 16 5.46 -9.32 -11.76
N GLU A 17 5.96 -8.36 -10.98
CA GLU A 17 6.34 -8.46 -9.56
C GLU A 17 5.14 -8.60 -8.62
N VAL A 18 3.93 -8.33 -9.10
CA VAL A 18 2.70 -8.51 -8.34
C VAL A 18 2.22 -9.96 -8.47
N ILE A 19 2.70 -10.79 -7.55
CA ILE A 19 2.49 -12.25 -7.58
C ILE A 19 1.01 -12.61 -7.32
N SER A 20 0.33 -11.93 -6.40
CA SER A 20 -1.09 -12.18 -6.10
C SER A 20 -1.76 -11.05 -5.30
N GLY A 21 -3.09 -10.94 -5.38
CA GLY A 21 -3.90 -10.14 -4.45
C GLY A 21 -4.23 -8.69 -4.88
N MET A 22 -3.48 -8.10 -5.82
CA MET A 22 -3.84 -6.81 -6.41
C MET A 22 -4.88 -7.01 -7.51
N ARG A 23 -5.98 -6.26 -7.44
CA ARG A 23 -6.97 -6.28 -8.53
C ARG A 23 -6.42 -5.52 -9.73
N ARG A 24 -6.78 -5.96 -10.93
CA ARG A 24 -6.33 -5.33 -12.19
C ARG A 24 -7.16 -4.11 -12.56
N ASP A 25 -8.35 -3.97 -11.99
CA ASP A 25 -9.35 -2.92 -12.24
C ASP A 25 -9.25 -1.76 -11.24
N VAL A 26 -8.09 -1.55 -10.62
CA VAL A 26 -7.87 -0.38 -9.75
C VAL A 26 -7.87 0.91 -10.57
N ASN A 27 -8.33 2.00 -9.97
CA ASN A 27 -8.30 3.33 -10.58
C ASN A 27 -7.24 4.26 -9.97
N VAL A 28 -6.71 3.89 -8.80
CA VAL A 28 -5.80 4.72 -8.01
C VAL A 28 -4.73 3.85 -7.37
N LEU A 29 -3.49 4.35 -7.39
CA LEU A 29 -2.35 3.80 -6.65
C LEU A 29 -1.95 4.81 -5.58
N ILE A 30 -1.84 4.33 -4.34
CA ILE A 30 -1.37 5.11 -3.20
C ILE A 30 -0.01 4.54 -2.79
N PHE A 31 1.01 5.39 -2.83
CA PHE A 31 2.37 5.05 -2.41
C PHE A 31 2.58 5.55 -0.99
N LEU A 32 3.08 4.68 -0.13
CA LEU A 32 3.29 4.98 1.29
C LEU A 32 4.76 5.27 1.57
N ASN A 33 5.04 6.33 2.31
CA ASN A 33 6.33 6.59 2.94
C ASN A 33 6.48 5.69 4.16
N ILE A 34 6.93 4.46 3.92
CA ILE A 34 7.13 3.44 4.97
C ILE A 34 8.14 3.93 6.02
N LYS A 35 9.18 4.67 5.62
CA LYS A 35 10.19 5.19 6.55
C LYS A 35 9.53 6.09 7.61
N LYS A 36 8.73 7.07 7.18
CA LYS A 36 8.02 7.97 8.09
C LYS A 36 7.04 7.19 9.00
N ALA A 37 6.30 6.24 8.43
CA ALA A 37 5.37 5.43 9.21
C ALA A 37 6.06 4.58 10.29
N LEU A 38 7.24 4.00 9.98
CA LEU A 38 8.05 3.26 10.93
C LEU A 38 8.62 4.16 12.04
N GLU A 39 9.08 5.37 11.69
CA GLU A 39 9.58 6.36 12.65
C GLU A 39 8.49 6.81 13.65
N ASP A 40 7.24 6.88 13.18
CA ASP A 40 6.07 7.20 14.02
C ASP A 40 5.49 5.97 14.75
N GLY A 41 6.13 4.79 14.65
CA GLY A 41 5.79 3.59 15.41
C GLY A 41 4.79 2.63 14.74
N THR A 42 4.48 2.82 13.46
CA THR A 42 3.65 1.85 12.71
C THR A 42 4.43 0.58 12.43
N ALA A 43 3.95 -0.58 12.89
CA ALA A 43 4.58 -1.87 12.61
C ALA A 43 4.21 -2.38 11.20
N PHE A 44 5.21 -2.87 10.46
CA PHE A 44 5.02 -3.55 9.18
C PHE A 44 5.56 -4.96 9.23
N TYR A 45 4.89 -5.87 8.53
CA TYR A 45 5.23 -7.28 8.44
C TYR A 45 5.31 -7.69 6.97
N ILE A 46 6.16 -8.67 6.67
CA ILE A 46 6.23 -9.31 5.36
C ILE A 46 5.81 -10.75 5.54
N SER A 47 4.77 -11.16 4.82
CA SER A 47 4.35 -12.56 4.78
C SER A 47 5.30 -13.42 3.93
N ASP A 48 5.21 -14.74 4.07
CA ASP A 48 6.00 -15.69 3.27
C ASP A 48 5.86 -15.48 1.75
N ASN A 49 4.69 -15.01 1.31
CA ASN A 49 4.41 -14.69 -0.10
C ASN A 49 4.85 -13.26 -0.49
N LYS A 50 5.73 -12.64 0.30
CA LYS A 50 6.28 -11.29 0.09
C LYS A 50 5.23 -10.16 0.08
N VAL A 51 4.03 -10.41 0.59
CA VAL A 51 3.01 -9.36 0.77
C VAL A 51 3.35 -8.59 2.04
N VAL A 52 3.45 -7.27 1.92
CA VAL A 52 3.65 -6.35 3.04
C VAL A 52 2.30 -6.06 3.69
N MET A 53 2.25 -5.99 5.02
CA MET A 53 1.02 -5.72 5.76
C MET A 53 1.28 -4.94 7.05
N THR A 54 0.27 -4.20 7.50
CA THR A 54 0.27 -3.48 8.79
C THR A 54 -1.11 -3.58 9.44
N GLU A 55 -1.16 -3.54 10.76
CA GLU A 55 -2.41 -3.29 11.49
C GLU A 55 -2.81 -1.81 11.43
N GLY A 56 -1.88 -0.92 11.07
CA GLY A 56 -2.05 0.51 11.24
C GLY A 56 -2.01 0.92 12.71
N ILE A 57 -2.21 2.20 12.96
CA ILE A 57 -2.45 2.73 14.31
C ILE A 57 -3.97 2.75 14.49
N ASP A 58 -4.48 2.01 15.47
CA ASP A 58 -5.92 1.83 15.70
C ASP A 58 -6.69 1.36 14.44
N GLY A 59 -6.06 0.52 13.61
CA GLY A 59 -6.67 0.00 12.38
C GLY A 59 -6.53 0.92 11.16
N VAL A 60 -5.80 2.04 11.26
CA VAL A 60 -5.74 3.08 10.23
C VAL A 60 -4.29 3.40 9.83
N VAL A 61 -4.09 3.67 8.54
CA VAL A 61 -2.86 4.27 8.00
C VAL A 61 -3.19 5.71 7.63
N SER A 62 -2.60 6.67 8.34
CA SER A 62 -2.84 8.11 8.11
C SER A 62 -2.41 8.55 6.69
N VAL A 63 -3.13 9.52 6.15
CA VAL A 63 -2.75 10.24 4.92
C VAL A 63 -1.40 10.96 5.06
N ASP A 64 -0.97 11.26 6.28
CA ASP A 64 0.35 11.87 6.55
C ASP A 64 1.53 11.00 6.07
N TYR A 65 1.28 9.70 5.87
CA TYR A 65 2.25 8.75 5.35
C TYR A 65 2.18 8.61 3.83
N PHE A 66 1.27 9.28 3.14
CA PHE A 66 1.20 9.18 1.69
C PHE A 66 2.38 9.91 1.07
N GLN A 67 3.11 9.21 0.24
CA GLN A 67 4.23 9.77 -0.52
C GLN A 67 3.75 10.32 -1.86
N LYS A 68 2.79 9.63 -2.50
CA LYS A 68 2.26 9.98 -3.81
C LYS A 68 0.94 9.26 -4.05
N ILE A 69 0.03 9.90 -4.78
CA ILE A 69 -1.15 9.26 -5.35
C ILE A 69 -1.09 9.39 -6.87
N GLU A 70 -1.38 8.31 -7.58
CA GLU A 70 -1.49 8.29 -9.05
C GLU A 70 -2.83 7.71 -9.48
N SER A 71 -3.40 8.24 -10.55
CA SER A 71 -4.44 7.55 -11.29
C SER A 71 -3.86 6.33 -12.02
N TRP A 72 -4.70 5.33 -12.23
CA TRP A 72 -4.37 4.15 -13.03
C TRP A 72 -5.43 3.94 -14.12
N PRO A 73 -5.04 3.62 -15.37
CA PRO A 73 -3.68 3.38 -15.85
C PRO A 73 -2.94 4.63 -16.34
N SER A 74 -3.56 5.82 -16.30
CA SER A 74 -2.97 7.03 -16.90
C SER A 74 -1.77 7.61 -16.16
N ARG A 75 -1.47 7.15 -14.93
CA ARG A 75 -0.31 7.57 -14.12
C ARG A 75 -0.27 9.07 -13.82
N GLN A 76 -1.42 9.75 -13.85
CA GLN A 76 -1.49 11.17 -13.53
C GLN A 76 -1.42 11.34 -12.01
N GLN A 77 -0.57 12.26 -11.56
CA GLN A 77 -0.48 12.58 -10.14
C GLN A 77 -1.81 13.18 -9.64
N ILE A 78 -2.31 12.68 -8.51
CA ILE A 78 -3.47 13.20 -7.81
C ILE A 78 -2.97 13.98 -6.59
N HIS A 79 -3.43 15.22 -6.42
CA HIS A 79 -3.12 16.04 -5.25
C HIS A 79 -4.00 15.65 -4.05
N PHE A 80 -3.42 15.69 -2.86
CA PHE A 80 -4.05 15.35 -1.58
C PHE A 80 -3.53 16.26 -0.47
#